data_AF-A0A1H3VSN1-F1
#
_entry.id   AF-A0A1H3VSN1-F1
#
_cell.length_a   1.000
_cell.length_b   1.000
_cell.length_c   1.000
_cell.angle_alpha   90.00
_cell.angle_beta   90.00
_cell.angle_gamma   90.00
#
_symmetry.space_group_name_H-M   'P 1'
#
loop_
_entity.id
_entity.type
_entity.pdbx_description
1 polymer ?
#
loop_
_entity_poly.entity_id
_entity_poly.type
_entity_poly.pdbx_seq_one_letter_code
_entity_poly.pdbx_strand_id
1 'polypeptide(L)'
;MQLKQIYRSVLPAMIGGVILLSCTGNRKTSENMEKKYEKGTFGYDLNYLSEKDEGLIVLKSEDEKAQIILSAKYQGKVFTSTANGPEGNSHGFVNYNFFDAGIVDEHMNGFGGEDRFWLGPEGGKYSIFFEPGKEQVYDNWHTPKSIDIEEWEVSRVTPKEAVFVKEMEQKNYLGSLLNIAIERKVALLSPSEITGKLQVEIPEGVNGVAYETANRITNGNDFEWTPETGTVCIWMLDMFNPSEAAVTVIPYNTGDGKELGKVVTSDYFGEIPADRLVDDNGILYFKTDGKSRGKLGMNAKRTKSIAGNYDPLAKRLTIVTFDTDPDATYLNQEWNPDRDPLVGDALNAYNDGPLEDGSIMGPFLELESCSPAAFLKPGESLSHRHNVFHFTGDEASLSPIAEKLLGVSLDKVRNIF
;
A
#
# COMPACT_ATOMS: atom_id res chain seq x y z
N MET A 1 -17.48 -45.71 76.72
CA MET A 1 -16.78 -44.96 77.77
C MET A 1 -17.47 -43.61 77.91
N GLN A 2 -18.06 -43.38 79.08
CA GLN A 2 -18.76 -42.21 79.65
C GLN A 2 -18.94 -40.96 78.75
N LEU A 3 -20.17 -40.57 78.37
CA LEU A 3 -21.18 -39.77 79.10
C LEU A 3 -20.66 -38.47 79.73
N LYS A 4 -21.12 -37.32 79.21
CA LYS A 4 -21.86 -36.24 79.91
C LYS A 4 -22.15 -35.11 78.92
N GLN A 5 -23.42 -34.88 78.55
CA GLN A 5 -24.45 -34.12 79.30
C GLN A 5 -24.27 -32.59 79.15
N ILE A 6 -25.30 -31.73 79.02
CA ILE A 6 -26.73 -31.84 78.68
C ILE A 6 -27.34 -30.41 78.80
N TYR A 7 -28.44 -30.16 78.09
CA TYR A 7 -29.53 -29.17 78.35
C TYR A 7 -29.22 -27.65 78.26
N ARG A 8 -30.15 -26.77 77.84
CA ARG A 8 -31.62 -26.83 77.86
C ARG A 8 -32.26 -25.80 76.89
N SER A 9 -33.54 -26.07 76.64
CA SER A 9 -34.44 -25.61 75.58
C SER A 9 -35.24 -24.32 75.86
N VAL A 10 -36.13 -23.98 74.90
CA VAL A 10 -37.43 -23.23 74.98
C VAL A 10 -37.39 -21.80 74.37
N LEU A 11 -37.84 -21.56 73.12
CA LEU A 11 -39.22 -21.30 72.55
C LEU A 11 -39.49 -19.77 72.35
N PRO A 12 -40.57 -19.34 71.66
CA PRO A 12 -40.61 -18.64 70.36
C PRO A 12 -40.99 -17.14 70.46
N ALA A 13 -41.00 -16.40 69.33
CA ALA A 13 -42.02 -15.42 68.92
C ALA A 13 -41.51 -14.22 68.08
N MET A 14 -42.34 -13.87 67.09
CA MET A 14 -42.71 -12.53 66.60
C MET A 14 -41.75 -11.64 65.79
N ILE A 15 -42.23 -11.36 64.57
CA ILE A 15 -42.49 -10.04 63.95
C ILE A 15 -41.32 -9.05 63.84
N GLY A 16 -40.98 -8.70 62.60
CA GLY A 16 -40.24 -7.49 62.28
C GLY A 16 -40.05 -7.34 60.78
N GLY A 17 -40.99 -6.66 60.11
CA GLY A 17 -40.82 -6.23 58.73
C GLY A 17 -39.74 -5.16 58.61
N VAL A 18 -38.90 -5.27 57.59
CA VAL A 18 -38.04 -4.18 57.13
C VAL A 18 -38.23 -4.02 55.63
N ILE A 19 -38.84 -2.89 55.29
CA ILE A 19 -38.94 -2.32 53.96
C ILE A 19 -37.51 -1.94 53.55
N LEU A 20 -36.98 -2.57 52.50
CA LEU A 20 -35.76 -2.09 51.83
C LEU A 20 -36.16 -1.36 50.55
N LEU A 21 -35.86 -0.07 50.58
CA LEU A 21 -35.98 0.91 49.51
C LEU A 21 -35.20 0.45 48.27
N SER A 22 -35.92 0.33 47.14
CA SER A 22 -35.34 0.17 45.82
C SER A 22 -34.79 1.52 45.36
N CYS A 23 -33.46 1.64 45.32
CA CYS A 23 -32.79 2.72 44.60
C CYS A 23 -32.65 2.30 43.14
N THR A 24 -33.51 2.85 42.29
CA THR A 24 -33.38 2.84 40.82
C THR A 24 -32.18 3.70 40.42
N GLY A 25 -31.00 3.08 40.42
CA GLY A 25 -29.80 3.59 39.76
C GLY A 25 -29.88 3.29 38.27
N ASN A 26 -30.21 4.32 37.50
CA ASN A 26 -30.27 4.32 36.05
C ASN A 26 -28.86 4.09 35.47
N ARG A 27 -28.42 2.82 35.35
CA ARG A 27 -27.27 2.46 34.54
C ARG A 27 -27.68 2.56 33.08
N LYS A 28 -27.28 3.65 32.42
CA LYS A 28 -27.10 3.65 30.97
C LYS A 28 -26.07 2.57 30.64
N THR A 29 -26.53 1.37 30.33
CA THR A 29 -25.76 0.42 29.54
C THR A 29 -25.53 1.07 28.19
N SER A 30 -24.29 1.45 27.90
CA SER A 30 -23.85 1.76 26.56
C SER A 30 -23.92 0.48 25.74
N GLU A 31 -25.08 0.21 25.14
CA GLU A 31 -25.17 -0.67 23.98
C GLU A 31 -24.55 0.05 22.79
N ASN A 32 -23.22 0.13 22.74
CA ASN A 32 -22.54 0.14 21.44
C ASN A 32 -22.55 -1.31 20.98
N MET A 33 -23.64 -1.77 20.37
CA MET A 33 -23.51 -2.90 19.45
C MET A 33 -22.61 -2.42 18.33
N GLU A 34 -21.33 -2.82 18.36
CA GLU A 34 -20.44 -2.65 17.22
C GLU A 34 -21.17 -3.18 16.00
N LYS A 35 -21.44 -2.28 15.04
CA LYS A 35 -22.04 -2.65 13.77
C LYS A 35 -21.10 -3.67 13.13
N LYS A 36 -21.58 -4.90 12.96
CA LYS A 36 -20.78 -5.98 12.38
C LYS A 36 -20.73 -5.80 10.87
N TYR A 37 -19.53 -5.53 10.35
CA TYR A 37 -19.26 -5.42 8.93
C TYR A 37 -18.77 -6.76 8.36
N GLU A 38 -18.97 -6.98 7.06
CA GLU A 38 -18.47 -8.17 6.37
C GLU A 38 -16.98 -8.03 6.01
N LYS A 39 -16.22 -9.13 6.07
CA LYS A 39 -14.80 -9.12 5.68
C LYS A 39 -14.65 -8.66 4.23
N GLY A 40 -13.70 -7.75 3.98
CA GLY A 40 -13.51 -7.11 2.67
C GLY A 40 -14.20 -5.75 2.53
N THR A 41 -15.00 -5.34 3.52
CA THR A 41 -15.51 -3.97 3.62
C THR A 41 -14.59 -3.07 4.44
N PHE A 42 -14.66 -1.77 4.18
CA PHE A 42 -13.88 -0.76 4.89
C PHE A 42 -14.16 -0.73 6.39
N GLY A 43 -15.43 -0.87 6.79
CA GLY A 43 -15.82 -0.89 8.21
C GLY A 43 -15.27 -2.11 8.94
N TYR A 44 -15.14 -3.25 8.26
CA TYR A 44 -14.47 -4.43 8.83
C TYR A 44 -12.99 -4.16 9.04
N ASP A 45 -12.31 -3.58 8.06
CA ASP A 45 -10.87 -3.27 8.16
C ASP A 45 -10.58 -2.21 9.20
N LEU A 46 -11.42 -1.18 9.30
CA LEU A 46 -11.30 -0.18 10.34
C LEU A 46 -11.41 -0.80 11.73
N ASN A 47 -12.43 -1.64 11.97
CA ASN A 47 -12.59 -2.32 13.25
C ASN A 47 -11.38 -3.23 13.53
N TYR A 48 -11.03 -4.10 12.58
CA TYR A 48 -9.92 -5.05 12.72
C TYR A 48 -8.58 -4.35 13.00
N LEU A 49 -8.22 -3.35 12.19
CA LEU A 49 -6.95 -2.64 12.34
C LEU A 49 -6.91 -1.82 13.64
N SER A 50 -8.04 -1.30 14.11
CA SER A 50 -8.10 -0.53 15.36
C SER A 50 -7.75 -1.37 16.60
N GLU A 51 -7.94 -2.70 16.52
CA GLU A 51 -7.48 -3.63 17.57
C GLU A 51 -5.97 -3.84 17.54
N LYS A 52 -5.31 -3.56 16.40
CA LYS A 52 -3.86 -3.73 16.20
C LYS A 52 -3.08 -2.43 16.37
N ASP A 53 -3.75 -1.29 16.19
CA ASP A 53 -3.19 0.04 16.28
C ASP A 53 -4.23 1.04 16.81
N GLU A 54 -4.06 1.48 18.06
CA GLU A 54 -4.92 2.51 18.66
C GLU A 54 -4.68 3.90 18.06
N GLY A 55 -3.59 4.08 17.30
CA GLY A 55 -3.16 5.32 16.66
C GLY A 55 -3.61 5.49 15.21
N LEU A 56 -4.56 4.67 14.72
CA LEU A 56 -5.07 4.80 13.36
C LEU A 56 -5.62 6.20 13.07
N ILE A 57 -5.28 6.72 11.90
CA ILE A 57 -5.80 7.99 11.39
C ILE A 57 -6.76 7.67 10.25
N VAL A 58 -7.98 8.22 10.32
CA VAL A 58 -8.96 8.10 9.24
C VAL A 58 -9.23 9.47 8.64
N LEU A 59 -8.92 9.64 7.36
CA LEU A 59 -9.26 10.84 6.59
C LEU A 59 -10.57 10.58 5.83
N LYS A 60 -11.47 11.57 5.78
CA LYS A 60 -12.83 11.36 5.24
C LYS A 60 -13.30 12.54 4.40
N SER A 61 -14.10 12.28 3.36
CA SER A 61 -14.88 13.29 2.64
C SER A 61 -15.94 13.91 3.56
N GLU A 62 -16.50 15.06 3.18
CA GLU A 62 -17.54 15.73 3.99
C GLU A 62 -18.82 14.90 4.08
N ASP A 63 -19.14 14.14 3.04
CA ASP A 63 -20.27 13.20 3.00
C ASP A 63 -19.91 11.82 3.57
N GLU A 64 -18.69 11.65 4.08
CA GLU A 64 -18.12 10.41 4.61
C GLU A 64 -18.15 9.20 3.66
N LYS A 65 -18.36 9.41 2.36
CA LYS A 65 -18.29 8.32 1.38
C LYS A 65 -16.86 7.92 1.05
N ALA A 66 -16.02 8.91 0.72
CA ALA A 66 -14.60 8.65 0.46
C ALA A 66 -13.83 8.65 1.77
N GLN A 67 -13.18 7.54 2.13
CA GLN A 67 -12.39 7.43 3.35
C GLN A 67 -11.09 6.68 3.09
N ILE A 68 -10.05 6.98 3.87
CA ILE A 68 -8.76 6.26 3.87
C ILE A 68 -8.28 6.02 5.31
N ILE A 69 -7.71 4.84 5.56
CA ILE A 69 -7.11 4.44 6.84
C ILE A 69 -5.60 4.52 6.72
N LEU A 70 -4.98 5.27 7.63
CA LEU A 70 -3.54 5.47 7.72
C LEU A 70 -3.00 4.97 9.06
N SER A 71 -1.72 4.59 9.09
CA SER A 71 -1.04 4.23 10.33
C SER A 71 0.39 4.73 10.36
N ALA A 72 0.72 5.47 11.41
CA ALA A 72 2.10 5.87 11.72
C ALA A 72 2.93 4.67 12.21
N LYS A 73 2.30 3.78 13.00
CA LYS A 73 2.91 2.55 13.52
C LYS A 73 3.43 1.64 12.41
N TYR A 74 2.72 1.58 11.29
CA TYR A 74 3.13 0.81 10.11
C TYR A 74 3.60 1.77 9.00
N GLN A 75 4.78 2.37 9.18
CA GLN A 75 5.53 3.14 8.16
C GLN A 75 4.75 4.30 7.47
N GLY A 76 3.79 4.93 8.14
CA GLY A 76 2.98 6.00 7.55
C GLY A 76 2.15 5.56 6.33
N LYS A 77 1.82 4.26 6.21
CA LYS A 77 1.16 3.70 5.01
C LYS A 77 -0.33 4.05 4.95
N VAL A 78 -0.87 3.98 3.74
CA VAL A 78 -2.31 3.85 3.51
C VAL A 78 -2.63 2.36 3.58
N PHE A 79 -3.48 1.95 4.52
CA PHE A 79 -3.90 0.55 4.59
C PHE A 79 -4.93 0.22 3.53
N THR A 80 -6.00 1.02 3.49
CA THR A 80 -7.10 0.84 2.54
C THR A 80 -7.93 2.12 2.40
N SER A 81 -8.65 2.22 1.29
CA SER A 81 -9.59 3.26 0.94
C SER A 81 -10.97 2.68 0.60
N THR A 82 -12.00 3.54 0.60
CA THR A 82 -13.36 3.23 0.15
C THR A 82 -13.98 4.44 -0.52
N ALA A 83 -14.79 4.20 -1.56
CA ALA A 83 -15.62 5.20 -2.21
C ALA A 83 -17.06 5.28 -1.66
N ASN A 84 -17.46 4.37 -0.76
CA ASN A 84 -18.86 4.20 -0.33
C ASN A 84 -19.02 4.06 1.20
N GLY A 85 -18.10 4.65 1.97
CA GLY A 85 -18.13 4.64 3.42
C GLY A 85 -17.90 3.24 4.01
N PRO A 86 -18.27 3.01 5.29
CA PRO A 86 -17.93 1.79 6.01
C PRO A 86 -18.53 0.49 5.44
N GLU A 87 -19.64 0.56 4.71
CA GLU A 87 -20.23 -0.61 4.03
C GLU A 87 -19.62 -0.85 2.64
N GLY A 88 -18.85 0.11 2.12
CA GLY A 88 -18.15 -0.02 0.85
C GLY A 88 -16.99 -1.00 0.93
N ASN A 89 -16.59 -1.53 -0.22
CA ASN A 89 -15.42 -2.39 -0.35
C ASN A 89 -14.14 -1.65 0.07
N SER A 90 -13.25 -2.38 0.73
CA SER A 90 -11.85 -2.00 0.86
C SER A 90 -11.12 -2.18 -0.47
N HIS A 91 -10.27 -1.23 -0.81
CA HIS A 91 -9.52 -1.27 -2.08
C HIS A 91 -8.09 -1.81 -1.91
N GLY A 92 -7.46 -1.53 -0.77
CA GLY A 92 -6.15 -2.04 -0.39
C GLY A 92 -6.16 -3.48 0.10
N PHE A 93 -5.04 -4.17 -0.09
CA PHE A 93 -4.78 -5.48 0.48
C PHE A 93 -4.33 -5.36 1.94
N VAL A 94 -5.06 -6.01 2.84
CA VAL A 94 -4.70 -6.16 4.27
C VAL A 94 -4.36 -7.61 4.56
N ASN A 95 -3.15 -7.88 5.05
CA ASN A 95 -2.71 -9.25 5.32
C ASN A 95 -3.13 -9.72 6.73
N TYR A 96 -4.41 -10.04 6.91
CA TYR A 96 -4.94 -10.51 8.20
C TYR A 96 -4.18 -11.72 8.74
N ASN A 97 -3.75 -12.64 7.86
CA ASN A 97 -3.03 -13.84 8.26
C ASN A 97 -1.70 -13.48 8.95
N PHE A 98 -0.97 -12.50 8.40
CA PHE A 98 0.29 -12.04 9.00
C PHE A 98 0.05 -11.32 10.33
N PHE A 99 -0.96 -10.43 10.39
CA PHE A 99 -1.33 -9.76 11.65
C PHE A 99 -1.75 -10.74 12.76
N ASP A 100 -2.51 -11.78 12.42
CA ASP A 100 -3.01 -12.75 13.40
C ASP A 100 -1.95 -13.78 13.81
N ALA A 101 -0.93 -14.01 12.97
CA ALA A 101 0.23 -14.81 13.36
C ALA A 101 0.99 -14.17 14.54
N GLY A 102 0.95 -12.84 14.68
CA GLY A 102 1.60 -12.11 15.77
C GLY A 102 3.12 -12.29 15.80
N ILE A 103 3.70 -12.65 14.65
CA ILE A 103 5.14 -12.84 14.48
C ILE A 103 5.76 -11.54 13.97
N VAL A 104 7.02 -11.34 14.35
CA VAL A 104 7.90 -10.38 13.66
C VAL A 104 8.88 -11.22 12.87
N ASP A 105 8.79 -11.15 11.56
CA ASP A 105 9.68 -11.85 10.63
C ASP A 105 11.00 -11.06 10.48
N GLU A 106 12.12 -11.75 10.36
CA GLU A 106 13.43 -11.11 10.27
C GLU A 106 13.74 -10.57 8.86
N HIS A 107 13.08 -11.10 7.83
CA HIS A 107 13.27 -10.69 6.44
C HIS A 107 12.35 -9.53 6.09
N MET A 108 11.04 -9.68 6.30
CA MET A 108 10.05 -8.64 6.02
C MET A 108 8.70 -8.90 6.69
N ASN A 109 8.07 -7.84 7.19
CA ASN A 109 6.76 -7.92 7.84
C ASN A 109 5.64 -7.45 6.90
N GLY A 110 5.12 -8.39 6.10
CA GLY A 110 4.15 -8.16 5.03
C GLY A 110 2.71 -7.87 5.49
N PHE A 111 2.47 -6.80 6.24
CA PHE A 111 1.15 -6.38 6.73
C PHE A 111 0.13 -5.96 5.65
N GLY A 112 0.58 -5.81 4.40
CA GLY A 112 -0.20 -5.20 3.32
C GLY A 112 -0.10 -3.67 3.30
N GLY A 113 -1.02 -3.05 2.57
CA GLY A 113 -1.16 -1.60 2.42
C GLY A 113 -1.39 -1.15 0.98
N GLU A 114 -2.44 -0.37 0.77
CA GLU A 114 -2.81 0.22 -0.53
C GLU A 114 -1.76 1.17 -1.12
N ASP A 115 -0.98 1.88 -0.29
CA ASP A 115 0.18 2.68 -0.72
C ASP A 115 1.23 2.67 0.40
N ARG A 116 2.42 2.17 0.06
CA ARG A 116 3.55 1.98 0.98
C ARG A 116 4.77 2.75 0.50
N PHE A 117 5.37 3.54 1.39
CA PHE A 117 6.65 4.18 1.14
C PHE A 117 7.79 3.19 1.39
N TRP A 118 8.64 3.00 0.39
CA TRP A 118 9.87 2.23 0.46
C TRP A 118 11.04 3.06 -0.06
N LEU A 119 12.24 2.54 0.18
CA LEU A 119 13.47 3.04 -0.40
C LEU A 119 14.06 1.96 -1.31
N GLY A 120 14.55 2.37 -2.47
CA GLY A 120 15.36 1.53 -3.34
C GLY A 120 16.84 1.94 -3.32
N PRO A 121 17.74 1.13 -3.90
CA PRO A 121 17.40 -0.11 -4.57
C PRO A 121 17.33 -1.30 -3.61
N GLU A 122 16.51 -2.31 -3.96
CA GLU A 122 16.40 -3.55 -3.21
C GLU A 122 17.67 -4.40 -3.36
N GLY A 123 18.12 -4.61 -4.59
CA GLY A 123 19.38 -5.27 -4.92
C GLY A 123 20.45 -4.34 -5.49
N GLY A 124 21.50 -4.94 -6.05
CA GLY A 124 22.57 -4.23 -6.74
C GLY A 124 23.60 -3.57 -5.82
N LYS A 125 24.52 -2.81 -6.40
CA LYS A 125 25.68 -2.23 -5.69
C LYS A 125 25.29 -1.20 -4.62
N TYR A 126 24.14 -0.56 -4.75
CA TYR A 126 23.67 0.45 -3.81
C TYR A 126 22.59 -0.05 -2.87
N SER A 127 22.32 -1.37 -2.87
CA SER A 127 21.27 -1.96 -2.05
C SER A 127 21.36 -1.51 -0.60
N ILE A 128 20.20 -1.29 0.02
CA ILE A 128 20.07 -1.06 1.46
C ILE A 128 19.50 -2.27 2.21
N PHE A 129 19.32 -3.40 1.53
CA PHE A 129 18.68 -4.61 2.06
C PHE A 129 19.66 -5.75 2.31
N PHE A 130 20.92 -5.58 1.88
CA PHE A 130 21.99 -6.57 2.03
C PHE A 130 23.19 -5.95 2.76
N GLU A 131 23.75 -6.72 3.69
CA GLU A 131 25.02 -6.36 4.32
C GLU A 131 26.17 -6.35 3.28
N PRO A 132 27.16 -5.43 3.40
CA PRO A 132 28.26 -5.33 2.45
C PRO A 132 29.00 -6.65 2.21
N GLY A 133 29.11 -7.03 0.93
CA GLY A 133 29.82 -8.24 0.49
C GLY A 133 29.08 -9.55 0.71
N LYS A 134 27.84 -9.53 1.22
CA LYS A 134 26.99 -10.73 1.27
C LYS A 134 26.36 -11.04 -0.08
N GLU A 135 26.25 -12.32 -0.39
CA GLU A 135 25.55 -12.75 -1.59
C GLU A 135 24.09 -12.27 -1.56
N GLN A 136 23.61 -11.71 -2.67
CA GLN A 136 22.24 -11.18 -2.78
C GLN A 136 21.26 -12.33 -3.04
N VAL A 137 20.96 -13.07 -1.96
CA VAL A 137 20.02 -14.19 -1.89
C VAL A 137 19.10 -14.01 -0.69
N TYR A 138 17.97 -14.72 -0.67
CA TYR A 138 16.90 -14.51 0.31
C TYR A 138 17.39 -14.56 1.76
N ASP A 139 18.23 -15.54 2.09
CA ASP A 139 18.81 -15.72 3.44
C ASP A 139 19.58 -14.50 3.97
N ASN A 140 20.07 -13.61 3.09
CA ASN A 140 20.80 -12.39 3.48
C ASN A 140 19.98 -11.11 3.26
N TRP A 141 18.76 -11.21 2.75
CA TRP A 141 17.90 -10.08 2.44
C TRP A 141 17.09 -9.67 3.67
N HIS A 142 17.16 -8.41 4.05
CA HIS A 142 16.40 -7.88 5.18
C HIS A 142 15.86 -6.49 4.87
N THR A 143 14.57 -6.28 5.14
CA THR A 143 13.95 -4.97 5.02
C THR A 143 14.45 -4.04 6.15
N PRO A 144 14.89 -2.81 5.85
CA PRO A 144 15.23 -1.84 6.87
C PRO A 144 14.07 -1.63 7.84
N LYS A 145 14.33 -1.81 9.15
CA LYS A 145 13.29 -1.74 10.20
C LYS A 145 12.51 -0.43 10.17
N SER A 146 13.17 0.67 9.81
CA SER A 146 12.59 2.01 9.68
C SER A 146 11.48 2.11 8.64
N ILE A 147 11.43 1.22 7.63
CA ILE A 147 10.36 1.16 6.62
C ILE A 147 9.55 -0.15 6.69
N ASP A 148 9.67 -0.90 7.79
CA ASP A 148 9.01 -2.20 7.99
C ASP A 148 8.18 -2.24 9.28
N ILE A 149 8.84 -2.12 10.44
CA ILE A 149 8.24 -2.36 11.76
C ILE A 149 8.34 -1.20 12.74
N GLU A 150 9.15 -0.18 12.45
CA GLU A 150 9.27 0.97 13.33
C GLU A 150 8.18 2.00 13.08
N GLU A 151 7.63 2.52 14.17
CA GLU A 151 6.69 3.63 14.13
C GLU A 151 7.35 4.92 13.63
N TRP A 152 6.57 5.70 12.87
CA TRP A 152 6.91 7.03 12.40
C TRP A 152 6.24 8.09 13.27
N GLU A 153 6.82 9.29 13.32
CA GLU A 153 6.20 10.40 14.03
C GLU A 153 5.10 11.03 13.19
N VAL A 154 3.96 11.33 13.82
CA VAL A 154 2.89 12.13 13.22
C VAL A 154 3.14 13.61 13.52
N SER A 155 3.61 14.37 12.53
CA SER A 155 3.89 15.80 12.69
C SER A 155 2.65 16.67 12.54
N ARG A 156 1.67 16.22 11.74
CA ARG A 156 0.41 16.96 11.50
C ARG A 156 -0.73 16.05 11.08
N VAL A 157 -1.93 16.31 11.57
CA VAL A 157 -3.17 15.68 11.10
C VAL A 157 -4.26 16.75 10.95
N THR A 158 -5.03 16.63 9.87
CA THR A 158 -6.30 17.35 9.66
C THR A 158 -7.35 16.33 9.19
N PRO A 159 -8.63 16.72 9.00
CA PRO A 159 -9.65 15.82 8.47
C PRO A 159 -9.35 15.26 7.06
N LYS A 160 -8.44 15.89 6.31
CA LYS A 160 -8.14 15.54 4.90
C LYS A 160 -6.69 15.20 4.64
N GLU A 161 -5.78 15.40 5.59
CA GLU A 161 -4.36 15.15 5.38
C GLU A 161 -3.67 14.70 6.67
N ALA A 162 -2.64 13.88 6.53
CA ALA A 162 -1.71 13.54 7.59
C ALA A 162 -0.27 13.68 7.08
N VAL A 163 0.64 14.09 7.94
CA VAL A 163 2.08 14.20 7.66
C VAL A 163 2.83 13.36 8.67
N PHE A 164 3.64 12.46 8.15
CA PHE A 164 4.51 11.56 8.89
C PHE A 164 5.96 11.92 8.64
N VAL A 165 6.80 11.81 9.66
CA VAL A 165 8.24 12.04 9.55
C VAL A 165 9.02 10.89 10.18
N LYS A 166 10.20 10.60 9.61
CA LYS A 166 11.11 9.56 10.10
C LYS A 166 12.55 9.95 9.79
N GLU A 167 13.41 9.84 10.77
CA GLU A 167 14.86 9.84 10.55
C GLU A 167 15.38 8.40 10.64
N MET A 168 16.34 8.06 9.79
CA MET A 168 16.97 6.73 9.80
C MET A 168 18.44 6.81 9.39
N GLU A 169 19.21 5.86 9.92
CA GLU A 169 20.55 5.56 9.44
C GLU A 169 20.52 4.20 8.76
N GLN A 170 21.01 4.11 7.53
CA GLN A 170 21.00 2.87 6.77
C GLN A 170 22.30 2.67 6.04
N LYS A 171 22.92 1.52 6.29
CA LYS A 171 24.13 1.13 5.58
C LYS A 171 23.73 0.56 4.22
N ASN A 172 24.39 1.02 3.17
CA ASN A 172 24.24 0.42 1.85
C ASN A 172 25.30 -0.65 1.59
N TYR A 173 25.16 -1.36 0.48
CA TYR A 173 26.02 -2.49 0.11
C TYR A 173 27.48 -2.09 -0.19
N LEU A 174 27.74 -0.83 -0.54
CA LEU A 174 29.11 -0.27 -0.62
C LEU A 174 29.73 0.01 0.76
N GLY A 175 28.91 0.02 1.81
CA GLY A 175 29.32 0.20 3.19
C GLY A 175 29.18 1.62 3.72
N SER A 176 28.68 2.56 2.92
CA SER A 176 28.38 3.92 3.37
C SER A 176 27.14 3.92 4.27
N LEU A 177 27.20 4.68 5.38
CA LEU A 177 26.08 4.91 6.29
C LEU A 177 25.32 6.16 5.85
N LEU A 178 24.15 5.96 5.25
CA LEU A 178 23.29 7.02 4.76
C LEU A 178 22.37 7.50 5.90
N ASN A 179 22.39 8.80 6.17
CA ASN A 179 21.50 9.44 7.15
C ASN A 179 20.37 10.09 6.36
N ILE A 180 19.16 9.57 6.50
CA ILE A 180 18.02 9.93 5.64
C ILE A 180 16.91 10.48 6.53
N ALA A 181 16.49 11.71 6.27
CA ALA A 181 15.25 12.24 6.84
C ALA A 181 14.13 12.14 5.81
N ILE A 182 13.02 11.53 6.21
CA ILE A 182 11.84 11.25 5.40
C ILE A 182 10.69 12.12 5.89
N GLU A 183 9.99 12.75 4.96
CA GLU A 183 8.69 13.37 5.17
C GLU A 183 7.70 12.76 4.17
N ARG A 184 6.55 12.31 4.68
CA ARG A 184 5.47 11.76 3.87
C ARG A 184 4.17 12.44 4.23
N LYS A 185 3.58 13.13 3.26
CA LYS A 185 2.24 13.69 3.36
C LYS A 185 1.27 12.81 2.59
N VAL A 186 0.18 12.41 3.24
CA VAL A 186 -0.96 11.74 2.61
C VAL A 186 -2.16 12.67 2.65
N ALA A 187 -2.80 12.90 1.50
CA ALA A 187 -3.95 13.81 1.38
C ALA A 187 -5.09 13.15 0.61
N LEU A 188 -6.29 13.14 1.20
CA LEU A 188 -7.53 12.77 0.52
C LEU A 188 -7.94 13.87 -0.46
N LEU A 189 -8.17 13.51 -1.72
CA LEU A 189 -8.51 14.45 -2.78
C LEU A 189 -10.02 14.72 -2.86
N SER A 190 -10.39 15.98 -3.04
CA SER A 190 -11.77 16.39 -3.35
C SER A 190 -12.16 16.07 -4.81
N PRO A 191 -13.46 16.03 -5.14
CA PRO A 191 -13.91 15.81 -6.52
C PRO A 191 -13.35 16.82 -7.53
N SER A 192 -13.18 18.08 -7.14
CA SER A 192 -12.58 19.10 -8.00
C SER A 192 -11.08 18.88 -8.21
N GLU A 193 -10.37 18.40 -7.20
CA GLU A 193 -8.95 18.05 -7.33
C GLU A 193 -8.75 16.82 -8.22
N ILE A 194 -9.60 15.80 -8.07
CA ILE A 194 -9.60 14.61 -8.96
C ILE A 194 -9.83 15.05 -10.41
N THR A 195 -10.87 15.85 -10.67
CA THR A 195 -11.19 16.36 -12.00
C THR A 195 -10.05 17.19 -12.58
N GLY A 196 -9.43 18.07 -11.78
CA GLY A 196 -8.31 18.89 -12.20
C GLY A 196 -7.05 18.11 -12.53
N LYS A 197 -6.72 17.08 -11.73
CA LYS A 197 -5.55 16.21 -11.93
C LYS A 197 -5.69 15.30 -13.15
N LEU A 198 -6.85 14.64 -13.29
CA LEU A 198 -7.08 13.67 -14.36
C LEU A 198 -7.61 14.30 -15.65
N GLN A 199 -8.12 15.53 -15.59
CA GLN A 199 -8.82 16.18 -16.71
C GLN A 199 -9.98 15.31 -17.24
N VAL A 200 -10.72 14.71 -16.31
CA VAL A 200 -11.86 13.81 -16.54
C VAL A 200 -13.02 14.27 -15.65
N GLU A 201 -14.21 14.41 -16.22
CA GLU A 201 -15.44 14.55 -15.45
C GLU A 201 -15.89 13.19 -14.92
N ILE A 202 -16.23 13.11 -13.64
CA ILE A 202 -16.73 11.88 -13.03
C ILE A 202 -18.19 11.67 -13.47
N PRO A 203 -18.51 10.59 -14.22
CA PRO A 203 -19.87 10.37 -14.72
C PRO A 203 -20.88 10.12 -13.61
N GLU A 204 -22.16 10.40 -13.88
CA GLU A 204 -23.24 10.08 -12.96
C GLU A 204 -23.28 8.57 -12.64
N GLY A 205 -23.50 8.23 -11.38
CA GLY A 205 -23.50 6.85 -10.90
C GLY A 205 -22.11 6.27 -10.62
N VAL A 206 -21.03 7.03 -10.85
CA VAL A 206 -19.68 6.65 -10.42
C VAL A 206 -19.36 7.26 -9.06
N ASN A 207 -18.99 6.42 -8.10
CA ASN A 207 -18.43 6.87 -6.82
C ASN A 207 -16.91 6.82 -6.90
N GLY A 208 -16.23 7.81 -6.30
CA GLY A 208 -14.79 7.93 -6.34
C GLY A 208 -14.17 8.13 -4.96
N VAL A 209 -13.01 7.53 -4.74
CA VAL A 209 -12.05 7.90 -3.70
C VAL A 209 -10.68 8.06 -4.33
N ALA A 210 -9.94 9.06 -3.89
CA ALA A 210 -8.58 9.25 -4.36
C ALA A 210 -7.73 9.93 -3.30
N TYR A 211 -6.44 9.65 -3.31
CA TYR A 211 -5.47 10.30 -2.46
C TYR A 211 -4.16 10.54 -3.18
N GLU A 212 -3.41 11.53 -2.71
CA GLU A 212 -2.03 11.78 -3.10
C GLU A 212 -1.10 11.46 -1.92
N THR A 213 0.01 10.80 -2.21
CA THR A 213 1.15 10.70 -1.32
C THR A 213 2.29 11.56 -1.89
N ALA A 214 2.70 12.56 -1.13
CA ALA A 214 3.85 13.40 -1.43
C ALA A 214 4.99 13.02 -0.50
N ASN A 215 6.03 12.41 -1.09
CA ASN A 215 7.10 11.78 -0.35
C ASN A 215 8.39 12.54 -0.60
N ARG A 216 9.16 12.81 0.45
CA ARG A 216 10.38 13.60 0.39
C ARG A 216 11.47 12.94 1.21
N ILE A 217 12.67 12.84 0.64
CA ILE A 217 13.87 12.40 1.35
C ILE A 217 14.90 13.50 1.34
N THR A 218 15.63 13.64 2.46
CA THR A 218 16.69 14.63 2.66
C THR A 218 17.97 13.93 3.04
N ASN A 219 19.08 14.35 2.46
CA ASN A 219 20.39 13.88 2.89
C ASN A 219 20.79 14.58 4.22
N GLY A 220 20.81 13.80 5.30
CA GLY A 220 21.23 14.22 6.64
C GLY A 220 22.70 13.97 6.95
N ASN A 221 23.49 13.47 6.00
CA ASN A 221 24.94 13.33 6.16
C ASN A 221 25.65 14.69 6.01
N ASP A 222 26.93 14.72 6.38
CA ASP A 222 27.88 15.80 6.10
C ASP A 222 28.63 15.61 4.76
N PHE A 223 28.28 14.56 4.00
CA PHE A 223 28.81 14.26 2.68
C PHE A 223 27.70 14.09 1.62
N GLU A 224 28.05 14.31 0.36
CA GLU A 224 27.15 14.15 -0.79
C GLU A 224 26.97 12.67 -1.16
N TRP A 225 25.76 12.27 -1.52
CA TRP A 225 25.52 10.94 -2.07
C TRP A 225 25.95 10.93 -3.55
N THR A 226 26.97 10.14 -3.88
CA THR A 226 27.59 10.01 -5.21
C THR A 226 27.61 8.55 -5.68
N PRO A 227 27.99 8.26 -6.93
CA PRO A 227 28.18 6.88 -7.37
C PRO A 227 29.19 6.07 -6.54
N GLU A 228 30.16 6.72 -5.90
CA GLU A 228 31.18 6.10 -5.04
C GLU A 228 30.66 5.81 -3.63
N THR A 229 29.79 6.65 -3.08
CA THR A 229 29.16 6.41 -1.79
C THR A 229 27.92 5.51 -1.92
N GLY A 230 27.37 5.40 -3.13
CA GLY A 230 26.03 4.90 -3.38
C GLY A 230 24.95 5.90 -2.98
N THR A 231 23.73 5.62 -3.43
CA THR A 231 22.55 6.45 -3.19
C THR A 231 21.28 5.59 -3.15
N VAL A 232 20.14 6.22 -2.83
CA VAL A 232 18.81 5.62 -2.77
C VAL A 232 17.85 6.28 -3.78
N CYS A 233 16.67 5.70 -3.94
CA CYS A 233 15.51 6.36 -4.56
C CYS A 233 14.26 6.13 -3.68
N ILE A 234 13.24 6.96 -3.86
CA ILE A 234 11.91 6.69 -3.30
C ILE A 234 11.25 5.63 -4.18
N TRP A 235 10.64 4.62 -3.55
CA TRP A 235 9.90 3.57 -4.22
C TRP A 235 8.52 3.47 -3.57
N MET A 236 7.47 3.63 -4.38
CA MET A 236 6.08 3.52 -3.95
C MET A 236 5.53 2.18 -4.39
N LEU A 237 4.96 1.41 -3.47
CA LEU A 237 4.36 0.11 -3.74
C LEU A 237 2.90 0.14 -3.28
N ASP A 238 1.99 0.00 -4.24
CA ASP A 238 0.57 -0.12 -3.95
C ASP A 238 0.16 -1.58 -3.95
N MET A 239 -0.46 -2.08 -2.89
CA MET A 239 -1.00 -3.45 -2.88
C MET A 239 -2.53 -3.40 -2.96
N PHE A 240 -3.08 -3.87 -4.08
CA PHE A 240 -4.51 -3.95 -4.30
C PHE A 240 -5.03 -5.38 -4.22
N ASN A 241 -6.30 -5.52 -3.85
CA ASN A 241 -6.99 -6.80 -3.89
C ASN A 241 -7.15 -7.26 -5.36
N PRO A 242 -6.68 -8.48 -5.71
CA PRO A 242 -6.82 -9.01 -7.05
C PRO A 242 -8.20 -9.63 -7.26
N SER A 243 -8.52 -9.94 -8.50
CA SER A 243 -9.77 -10.61 -8.88
C SER A 243 -9.54 -11.51 -10.08
N GLU A 244 -10.30 -12.60 -10.20
CA GLU A 244 -10.12 -13.59 -11.27
C GLU A 244 -10.23 -13.00 -12.68
N ALA A 245 -10.88 -11.84 -12.81
CA ALA A 245 -11.07 -11.11 -14.06
C ALA A 245 -10.31 -9.77 -14.10
N ALA A 246 -9.43 -9.49 -13.12
CA ALA A 246 -8.69 -8.24 -13.06
C ALA A 246 -7.59 -8.17 -14.13
N VAL A 247 -7.53 -7.03 -14.81
CA VAL A 247 -6.52 -6.74 -15.83
C VAL A 247 -5.88 -5.40 -15.53
N THR A 248 -4.56 -5.41 -15.39
CA THR A 248 -3.74 -4.21 -15.35
C THR A 248 -3.46 -3.71 -16.77
N VAL A 249 -3.62 -2.42 -16.98
CA VAL A 249 -3.55 -1.72 -18.27
C VAL A 249 -2.50 -0.63 -18.17
N ILE A 250 -1.47 -0.68 -19.02
CA ILE A 250 -0.30 0.21 -18.94
C ILE A 250 -0.04 0.81 -20.32
N PRO A 251 -0.54 2.03 -20.60
CA PRO A 251 -0.21 2.72 -21.84
C PRO A 251 1.24 3.20 -21.82
N TYR A 252 1.93 3.12 -22.96
CA TYR A 252 3.35 3.49 -23.05
C TYR A 252 3.65 4.37 -24.27
N ASN A 253 4.81 5.03 -24.24
CA ASN A 253 5.34 5.83 -25.36
C ASN A 253 5.89 4.90 -26.45
N THR A 254 5.24 4.89 -27.61
CA THR A 254 5.67 4.15 -28.79
C THR A 254 6.81 4.89 -29.50
N GLY A 255 7.66 4.15 -30.21
CA GLY A 255 8.83 4.72 -30.90
C GLY A 255 10.04 3.79 -30.89
N ASP A 256 11.14 4.25 -31.52
CA ASP A 256 12.35 3.46 -31.71
C ASP A 256 12.94 2.99 -30.38
N GLY A 257 13.21 1.68 -30.27
CA GLY A 257 13.84 1.07 -29.11
C GLY A 257 15.26 1.55 -28.85
N LYS A 258 15.96 2.10 -29.86
CA LYS A 258 17.28 2.71 -29.66
C LYS A 258 17.22 4.02 -28.87
N GLU A 259 16.11 4.75 -28.98
CA GLU A 259 15.93 6.06 -28.33
C GLU A 259 15.23 5.91 -26.97
N LEU A 260 14.20 5.06 -26.92
CA LEU A 260 13.31 4.91 -25.77
C LEU A 260 13.62 3.65 -24.93
N GLY A 261 14.54 2.79 -25.37
CA GLY A 261 14.80 1.49 -24.74
C GLY A 261 13.73 0.44 -25.07
N LYS A 262 13.88 -0.75 -24.48
CA LYS A 262 12.86 -1.82 -24.58
C LYS A 262 11.54 -1.35 -24.00
N VAL A 263 10.42 -1.87 -24.53
CA VAL A 263 9.07 -1.51 -24.06
C VAL A 263 8.89 -1.91 -22.60
N VAL A 264 9.30 -3.13 -22.25
CA VAL A 264 9.09 -3.70 -20.92
C VAL A 264 10.16 -4.74 -20.59
N THR A 265 10.53 -4.85 -19.32
CA THR A 265 11.19 -6.01 -18.70
C THR A 265 10.11 -6.93 -18.16
N SER A 266 10.06 -8.20 -18.53
CA SER A 266 8.99 -9.14 -18.13
C SER A 266 9.49 -10.47 -17.55
N ASP A 267 10.78 -10.55 -17.21
CA ASP A 267 11.48 -11.79 -16.87
C ASP A 267 12.05 -11.82 -15.43
N TYR A 268 11.64 -10.89 -14.56
CA TYR A 268 12.11 -10.79 -13.16
C TYR A 268 11.99 -12.09 -12.35
N PHE A 269 10.94 -12.88 -12.59
CA PHE A 269 10.71 -14.18 -11.94
C PHE A 269 10.54 -15.30 -12.97
N GLY A 270 11.23 -15.16 -14.11
CA GLY A 270 10.92 -15.89 -15.34
C GLY A 270 9.97 -15.08 -16.23
N GLU A 271 9.99 -15.39 -17.53
CA GLU A 271 9.21 -14.69 -18.54
C GLU A 271 7.71 -14.81 -18.26
N ILE A 272 6.99 -13.68 -18.25
CA ILE A 272 5.53 -13.70 -18.15
C ILE A 272 4.94 -14.34 -19.42
N PRO A 273 4.09 -15.38 -19.29
CA PRO A 273 3.48 -16.04 -20.44
C PRO A 273 2.62 -15.12 -21.31
N ALA A 274 2.56 -15.40 -22.61
CA ALA A 274 1.82 -14.59 -23.59
C ALA A 274 0.28 -14.62 -23.40
N ASP A 275 -0.26 -15.62 -22.71
CA ASP A 275 -1.67 -15.68 -22.29
C ASP A 275 -1.94 -14.85 -21.01
N ARG A 276 -0.91 -14.15 -20.50
CA ARG A 276 -0.99 -13.29 -19.32
C ARG A 276 -0.45 -11.89 -19.55
N LEU A 277 0.38 -11.67 -20.57
CA LEU A 277 0.89 -10.36 -20.97
C LEU A 277 0.69 -10.16 -22.48
N VAL A 278 -0.14 -9.17 -22.83
CA VAL A 278 -0.44 -8.81 -24.22
C VAL A 278 0.03 -7.37 -24.47
N ASP A 279 0.80 -7.16 -25.53
CA ASP A 279 1.13 -5.83 -26.07
C ASP A 279 0.24 -5.57 -27.29
N ASP A 280 -0.65 -4.58 -27.19
CA ASP A 280 -1.51 -4.20 -28.30
C ASP A 280 -1.62 -2.67 -28.43
N ASN A 281 -1.14 -2.17 -29.57
CA ASN A 281 -1.28 -0.78 -29.99
C ASN A 281 -0.80 0.27 -28.97
N GLY A 282 0.35 0.05 -28.33
CA GLY A 282 0.93 1.00 -27.37
C GLY A 282 0.35 0.88 -25.96
N ILE A 283 -0.31 -0.23 -25.66
CA ILE A 283 -0.89 -0.55 -24.35
C ILE A 283 -0.51 -1.99 -23.99
N LEU A 284 0.07 -2.16 -22.81
CA LEU A 284 0.27 -3.48 -22.21
C LEU A 284 -0.95 -3.86 -21.39
N TYR A 285 -1.37 -5.11 -21.50
CA TYR A 285 -2.41 -5.74 -20.70
C TYR A 285 -1.77 -6.88 -19.92
N PHE A 286 -1.84 -6.83 -18.60
CA PHE A 286 -1.27 -7.82 -17.71
C PHE A 286 -2.38 -8.43 -16.84
N LYS A 287 -2.52 -9.76 -16.89
CA LYS A 287 -3.49 -10.50 -16.09
C LYS A 287 -3.02 -10.57 -14.64
N THR A 288 -3.70 -9.83 -13.76
CA THR A 288 -3.36 -9.68 -12.35
C THR A 288 -4.41 -10.32 -11.45
N ASP A 289 -4.60 -11.63 -11.65
CA ASP A 289 -5.65 -12.44 -11.01
C ASP A 289 -5.24 -13.09 -9.68
N GLY A 290 -4.02 -12.87 -9.22
CA GLY A 290 -3.46 -13.53 -8.03
C GLY A 290 -3.12 -15.02 -8.20
N LYS A 291 -3.13 -15.56 -9.43
CA LYS A 291 -2.98 -17.01 -9.69
C LYS A 291 -1.63 -17.42 -10.28
N SER A 292 -0.76 -16.46 -10.59
CA SER A 292 0.56 -16.72 -11.17
C SER A 292 1.51 -15.58 -10.85
N ARG A 293 2.69 -15.90 -10.33
CA ARG A 293 3.70 -14.88 -10.05
C ARG A 293 4.23 -14.28 -11.36
N GLY A 294 4.24 -12.96 -11.46
CA GLY A 294 4.82 -12.26 -12.60
C GLY A 294 5.08 -10.80 -12.26
N LYS A 295 6.24 -10.28 -12.66
CA LYS A 295 6.61 -8.88 -12.49
C LYS A 295 7.08 -8.32 -13.81
N LEU A 296 6.61 -7.12 -14.11
CA LEU A 296 7.13 -6.33 -15.21
C LEU A 296 7.70 -5.00 -14.74
N GLY A 297 8.54 -4.40 -15.57
CA GLY A 297 9.17 -3.11 -15.31
C GLY A 297 9.33 -2.28 -16.57
N MET A 298 9.14 -0.97 -16.44
CA MET A 298 9.17 -0.02 -17.53
C MET A 298 10.00 1.21 -17.16
N ASN A 299 10.94 1.54 -18.04
CA ASN A 299 11.84 2.68 -17.86
C ASN A 299 11.10 4.03 -18.01
N ALA A 300 11.74 5.09 -17.51
CA ALA A 300 11.19 6.45 -17.48
C ALA A 300 10.83 7.05 -18.85
N LYS A 301 11.48 6.61 -19.94
CA LYS A 301 11.17 7.07 -21.30
C LYS A 301 9.96 6.37 -21.91
N ARG A 302 9.68 5.13 -21.50
CA ARG A 302 8.54 4.34 -21.99
C ARG A 302 7.27 4.60 -21.22
N THR A 303 7.35 4.84 -19.91
CA THR A 303 6.14 5.10 -19.11
C THR A 303 5.47 6.41 -19.51
N LYS A 304 4.14 6.42 -19.44
CA LYS A 304 3.32 7.65 -19.50
C LYS A 304 2.98 8.18 -18.10
N SER A 305 3.65 7.65 -17.07
CA SER A 305 3.44 7.98 -15.66
C SER A 305 2.01 7.71 -15.18
N ILE A 306 1.37 6.72 -15.80
CA ILE A 306 0.01 6.27 -15.51
C ILE A 306 -0.10 4.76 -15.74
N ALA A 307 -0.81 4.08 -14.85
CA ALA A 307 -1.30 2.72 -15.06
C ALA A 307 -2.71 2.61 -14.49
N GLY A 308 -3.46 1.61 -14.93
CA GLY A 308 -4.76 1.29 -14.36
C GLY A 308 -4.94 -0.19 -14.12
N ASN A 309 -5.94 -0.53 -13.32
CA ASN A 309 -6.41 -1.90 -13.14
C ASN A 309 -7.94 -1.89 -13.20
N TYR A 310 -8.51 -2.74 -14.05
CA TYR A 310 -9.95 -2.90 -14.12
C TYR A 310 -10.35 -4.26 -13.55
N ASP A 311 -11.24 -4.24 -12.57
CA ASP A 311 -11.90 -5.42 -12.02
C ASP A 311 -13.41 -5.35 -12.34
N PRO A 312 -13.91 -6.16 -13.29
CA PRO A 312 -15.32 -6.18 -13.65
C PRO A 312 -16.20 -6.78 -12.56
N LEU A 313 -15.66 -7.63 -11.68
CA LEU A 313 -16.43 -8.26 -10.60
C LEU A 313 -16.70 -7.25 -9.47
N ALA A 314 -15.67 -6.51 -9.07
CA ALA A 314 -15.83 -5.40 -8.13
C ALA A 314 -16.41 -4.13 -8.77
N LYS A 315 -16.60 -4.12 -10.10
CA LYS A 315 -17.01 -2.94 -10.88
C LYS A 315 -16.14 -1.73 -10.55
N ARG A 316 -14.82 -1.94 -10.54
CA ARG A 316 -13.83 -0.97 -10.06
C ARG A 316 -12.79 -0.71 -11.14
N LEU A 317 -12.55 0.57 -11.43
CA LEU A 317 -11.40 1.05 -12.17
C LEU A 317 -10.45 1.76 -11.21
N THR A 318 -9.28 1.18 -11.00
CA THR A 318 -8.16 1.81 -10.31
C THR A 318 -7.27 2.53 -11.31
N ILE A 319 -6.83 3.73 -11.00
CA ILE A 319 -5.84 4.50 -11.75
C ILE A 319 -4.74 4.93 -10.79
N VAL A 320 -3.49 4.79 -11.19
CA VAL A 320 -2.34 5.36 -10.48
C VAL A 320 -1.62 6.35 -11.38
N THR A 321 -1.15 7.46 -10.82
CA THR A 321 -0.32 8.45 -11.53
C THR A 321 0.80 8.93 -10.64
N PHE A 322 1.96 9.26 -11.21
CA PHE A 322 3.14 9.60 -10.42
C PHE A 322 4.07 10.57 -11.16
N ASP A 323 5.02 11.15 -10.43
CA ASP A 323 6.05 12.00 -11.04
C ASP A 323 7.07 11.14 -11.82
N THR A 324 7.54 11.61 -12.98
CA THR A 324 8.60 10.93 -13.75
C THR A 324 9.42 11.96 -14.49
N ASP A 325 10.72 11.71 -14.60
CA ASP A 325 11.62 12.49 -15.45
C ASP A 325 12.30 11.53 -16.46
N PRO A 326 11.97 11.60 -17.77
CA PRO A 326 12.49 10.69 -18.77
C PRO A 326 14.00 10.84 -19.03
N ASP A 327 14.60 11.95 -18.59
CA ASP A 327 16.02 12.25 -18.77
C ASP A 327 16.85 11.99 -17.51
N ALA A 328 16.20 11.67 -16.38
CA ALA A 328 16.87 11.37 -15.12
C ALA A 328 17.40 9.93 -15.03
N THR A 329 18.23 9.69 -14.02
CA THR A 329 18.81 8.37 -13.73
C THR A 329 17.91 7.59 -12.77
N TYR A 330 17.65 6.31 -13.04
CA TYR A 330 16.81 5.43 -12.22
C TYR A 330 17.61 4.24 -11.74
N LEU A 331 17.39 3.79 -10.51
CA LEU A 331 18.19 2.73 -9.89
C LEU A 331 17.68 1.34 -10.27
N ASN A 332 18.62 0.45 -10.61
CA ASN A 332 18.30 -0.96 -10.85
C ASN A 332 17.99 -1.66 -9.52
N GLN A 333 16.88 -2.42 -9.48
CA GLN A 333 16.37 -3.10 -8.30
C GLN A 333 16.78 -4.59 -8.22
N GLU A 334 17.34 -5.17 -9.29
CA GLU A 334 17.70 -6.58 -9.39
C GLU A 334 18.70 -7.00 -8.31
N TRP A 335 18.56 -8.22 -7.79
CA TRP A 335 19.50 -8.86 -6.87
C TRP A 335 20.73 -9.35 -7.61
N ASN A 336 21.47 -8.41 -8.19
CA ASN A 336 22.65 -8.67 -8.97
C ASN A 336 23.64 -7.49 -8.86
N PRO A 337 24.69 -7.60 -8.02
CA PRO A 337 25.66 -6.53 -7.85
C PRO A 337 26.56 -6.30 -9.08
N ASP A 338 26.53 -7.17 -10.10
CA ASP A 338 27.31 -6.99 -11.33
C ASP A 338 26.57 -6.16 -12.39
N ARG A 339 25.25 -5.96 -12.24
CA ARG A 339 24.46 -5.09 -13.11
C ARG A 339 24.85 -3.62 -12.92
N ASP A 340 24.55 -2.81 -13.92
CA ASP A 340 24.67 -1.37 -13.82
C ASP A 340 23.58 -0.85 -12.85
N PRO A 341 23.97 -0.28 -11.68
CA PRO A 341 22.99 0.17 -10.70
C PRO A 341 22.22 1.41 -11.14
N LEU A 342 22.63 2.08 -12.23
CA LEU A 342 22.04 3.34 -12.70
C LEU A 342 21.09 3.17 -13.88
N VAL A 343 20.69 1.93 -14.18
CA VAL A 343 19.73 1.60 -15.25
C VAL A 343 18.59 0.78 -14.67
N GLY A 344 17.56 1.49 -14.23
CA GLY A 344 16.36 0.90 -13.63
C GLY A 344 15.05 1.34 -14.27
N ASP A 345 13.97 0.86 -13.65
CA ASP A 345 12.61 1.14 -14.07
C ASP A 345 11.96 2.24 -13.22
N ALA A 346 11.03 2.96 -13.83
CA ALA A 346 10.24 4.01 -13.19
C ALA A 346 8.84 3.52 -12.78
N LEU A 347 8.33 2.50 -13.47
CA LEU A 347 7.05 1.85 -13.22
C LEU A 347 7.25 0.34 -13.15
N ASN A 348 6.63 -0.30 -12.18
CA ASN A 348 6.51 -1.75 -12.16
C ASN A 348 5.06 -2.17 -11.95
N ALA A 349 4.73 -3.37 -12.41
CA ALA A 349 3.48 -4.03 -12.05
C ALA A 349 3.77 -5.48 -11.66
N TYR A 350 3.11 -5.95 -10.62
CA TYR A 350 3.31 -7.28 -10.05
C TYR A 350 1.97 -8.00 -9.86
N ASN A 351 1.97 -9.30 -10.10
CA ASN A 351 0.90 -10.20 -9.72
C ASN A 351 1.47 -11.21 -8.73
N ASP A 352 0.93 -11.25 -7.51
CA ASP A 352 1.32 -12.22 -6.50
C ASP A 352 0.55 -13.52 -6.73
N GLY A 353 1.27 -14.59 -7.09
CA GLY A 353 0.72 -15.93 -7.23
C GLY A 353 1.58 -16.95 -6.50
N PRO A 354 1.13 -18.21 -6.41
CA PRO A 354 1.85 -19.25 -5.69
C PRO A 354 3.28 -19.43 -6.21
N LEU A 355 4.22 -19.66 -5.28
CA LEU A 355 5.58 -20.12 -5.57
C LEU A 355 5.58 -21.59 -6.04
N GLU A 356 6.74 -22.09 -6.47
CA GLU A 356 6.89 -23.49 -6.92
C GLU A 356 6.49 -24.52 -5.85
N ASP A 357 6.67 -24.19 -4.56
CA ASP A 357 6.28 -25.02 -3.43
C ASP A 357 4.79 -24.86 -3.04
N GLY A 358 4.05 -23.99 -3.72
CA GLY A 358 2.65 -23.69 -3.49
C GLY A 358 2.38 -22.66 -2.39
N SER A 359 3.40 -22.16 -1.70
CA SER A 359 3.24 -21.08 -0.74
C SER A 359 2.94 -19.75 -1.45
N ILE A 360 2.23 -18.85 -0.78
CA ILE A 360 1.89 -17.52 -1.29
C ILE A 360 1.77 -16.55 -0.11
N MET A 361 2.26 -15.32 -0.30
CA MET A 361 2.13 -14.27 0.72
C MET A 361 0.73 -13.66 0.71
N GLY A 362 0.23 -13.36 -0.48
CA GLY A 362 -1.07 -12.76 -0.73
C GLY A 362 -2.20 -13.76 -0.90
N PRO A 363 -3.03 -13.63 -1.96
CA PRO A 363 -2.73 -12.93 -3.21
C PRO A 363 -3.02 -11.41 -3.19
N PHE A 364 -2.21 -10.65 -3.92
CA PHE A 364 -2.38 -9.23 -4.23
C PHE A 364 -1.84 -8.92 -5.62
N LEU A 365 -2.14 -7.74 -6.13
CA LEU A 365 -1.43 -7.16 -7.27
C LEU A 365 -0.78 -5.85 -6.84
N GLU A 366 0.31 -5.46 -7.50
CA GLU A 366 0.94 -4.17 -7.27
C GLU A 366 1.05 -3.32 -8.52
N LEU A 367 0.90 -2.02 -8.31
CA LEU A 367 1.38 -0.98 -9.20
C LEU A 367 2.38 -0.16 -8.42
N GLU A 368 3.56 0.03 -8.99
CA GLU A 368 4.68 0.62 -8.28
C GLU A 368 5.26 1.76 -9.10
N SER A 369 5.88 2.72 -8.42
CA SER A 369 6.63 3.80 -9.08
C SER A 369 7.91 4.13 -8.32
N CYS A 370 8.95 4.47 -9.06
CA CYS A 370 10.22 4.93 -8.49
C CYS A 370 10.45 6.42 -8.80
N SER A 371 11.11 7.12 -7.88
CA SER A 371 11.74 8.39 -8.18
C SER A 371 13.07 8.18 -8.92
N PRO A 372 13.68 9.24 -9.47
CA PRO A 372 15.09 9.22 -9.84
C PRO A 372 16.02 8.86 -8.66
N ALA A 373 17.27 8.51 -8.98
CA ALA A 373 18.35 8.34 -8.04
C ALA A 373 18.65 9.65 -7.28
N ALA A 374 18.76 9.58 -5.96
CA ALA A 374 18.90 10.74 -5.10
C ALA A 374 20.37 11.17 -4.93
N PHE A 375 21.03 11.65 -5.96
CA PHE A 375 22.38 12.21 -5.81
C PHE A 375 22.32 13.60 -5.12
N LEU A 376 22.20 13.57 -3.80
CA LEU A 376 21.89 14.73 -2.95
C LEU A 376 23.11 15.20 -2.17
N LYS A 377 23.34 16.51 -2.14
CA LYS A 377 24.28 17.17 -1.21
C LYS A 377 23.73 17.20 0.21
N PRO A 378 24.57 17.45 1.23
CA PRO A 378 24.11 17.68 2.61
C PRO A 378 22.97 18.70 2.68
N GLY A 379 21.84 18.29 3.27
CA GLY A 379 20.63 19.09 3.41
C GLY A 379 19.77 19.22 2.14
N GLU A 380 20.22 18.71 0.99
CA GLU A 380 19.43 18.67 -0.24
C GLU A 380 18.36 17.57 -0.17
N SER A 381 17.35 17.66 -1.03
CA SER A 381 16.21 16.76 -0.98
C SER A 381 15.63 16.44 -2.34
N LEU A 382 15.08 15.25 -2.45
CA LEU A 382 14.31 14.75 -3.58
C LEU A 382 12.85 14.55 -3.15
N SER A 383 11.92 14.78 -4.06
CA SER A 383 10.49 14.51 -3.85
C SER A 383 9.91 13.64 -4.95
N HIS A 384 8.90 12.85 -4.59
CA HIS A 384 8.15 11.98 -5.49
C HIS A 384 6.69 11.95 -5.08
N ARG A 385 5.80 12.37 -5.97
CA ARG A 385 4.35 12.25 -5.77
C ARG A 385 3.82 11.02 -6.46
N HIS A 386 2.89 10.37 -5.77
CA HIS A 386 2.13 9.24 -6.24
C HIS A 386 0.65 9.48 -5.92
N ASN A 387 -0.26 9.12 -6.81
CA ASN A 387 -1.69 9.32 -6.62
C ASN A 387 -2.42 8.03 -6.98
N VAL A 388 -3.36 7.64 -6.14
CA VAL A 388 -4.24 6.48 -6.36
C VAL A 388 -5.67 6.99 -6.47
N PHE A 389 -6.40 6.51 -7.48
CA PHE A 389 -7.80 6.81 -7.72
C PHE A 389 -8.57 5.51 -7.89
N HIS A 390 -9.66 5.35 -7.16
CA HIS A 390 -10.63 4.28 -7.37
C HIS A 390 -11.96 4.85 -7.81
N PHE A 391 -12.46 4.36 -8.94
CA PHE A 391 -13.79 4.64 -9.44
C PHE A 391 -14.62 3.37 -9.41
N THR A 392 -15.81 3.44 -8.80
CA THR A 392 -16.74 2.32 -8.71
C THR A 392 -18.07 2.68 -9.36
N GLY A 393 -18.58 1.81 -10.22
CA GLY A 393 -19.78 2.06 -11.00
C GLY A 393 -19.96 1.05 -12.13
N ASP A 394 -21.07 1.11 -12.85
CA ASP A 394 -21.29 0.20 -13.97
C ASP A 394 -20.27 0.42 -15.09
N GLU A 395 -19.93 -0.65 -15.82
CA GLU A 395 -18.91 -0.67 -16.88
C GLU A 395 -19.09 0.46 -17.91
N ALA A 396 -20.34 0.72 -18.31
CA ALA A 396 -20.66 1.79 -19.26
C ALA A 396 -20.33 3.20 -18.73
N SER A 397 -20.44 3.42 -17.42
CA SER A 397 -20.08 4.70 -16.78
C SER A 397 -18.58 4.80 -16.48
N LEU A 398 -17.89 3.68 -16.29
CA LEU A 398 -16.44 3.67 -16.07
C LEU A 398 -15.63 3.74 -17.38
N SER A 399 -16.15 3.23 -18.49
CA SER A 399 -15.44 3.18 -19.78
C SER A 399 -14.94 4.53 -20.28
N PRO A 400 -15.72 5.64 -20.19
CA PRO A 400 -15.23 6.95 -20.60
C PRO A 400 -13.98 7.41 -19.84
N ILE A 401 -13.84 7.03 -18.57
CA ILE A 401 -12.65 7.33 -17.75
C ILE A 401 -11.44 6.55 -18.30
N ALA A 402 -11.60 5.24 -18.52
CA ALA A 402 -10.55 4.38 -19.06
C ALA A 402 -10.13 4.80 -20.48
N GLU A 403 -11.07 5.17 -21.34
CA GLU A 403 -10.78 5.63 -22.70
C GLU A 403 -9.96 6.92 -22.70
N LYS A 404 -10.32 7.86 -21.83
CA LYS A 404 -9.63 9.15 -21.71
C LYS A 404 -8.22 9.00 -21.13
N LEU A 405 -8.05 8.16 -20.12
CA LEU A 405 -6.80 8.06 -19.36
C LEU A 405 -5.85 6.97 -19.87
N LEU A 406 -6.39 5.81 -20.25
CA LEU A 406 -5.65 4.62 -20.62
C LEU A 406 -5.70 4.35 -22.13
N GLY A 407 -6.55 5.07 -22.88
CA GLY A 407 -6.68 4.90 -24.33
C GLY A 407 -7.46 3.65 -24.74
N VAL A 408 -8.23 3.04 -23.83
CA VAL A 408 -8.94 1.79 -24.09
C VAL A 408 -10.31 1.73 -23.40
N SER A 409 -11.31 1.18 -24.10
CA SER A 409 -12.63 0.87 -23.53
C SER A 409 -12.59 -0.35 -22.61
N LEU A 410 -13.41 -0.38 -21.57
CA LEU A 410 -13.44 -1.51 -20.64
C LEU A 410 -13.94 -2.82 -21.26
N ASP A 411 -14.78 -2.75 -22.30
CA ASP A 411 -15.18 -3.95 -23.05
C ASP A 411 -13.96 -4.65 -23.69
N LYS A 412 -13.05 -3.88 -24.30
CA LYS A 412 -11.79 -4.44 -24.82
C LYS A 412 -10.92 -5.03 -23.71
N VAL A 413 -10.80 -4.34 -22.57
CA VAL A 413 -10.02 -4.85 -21.42
C VAL A 413 -10.55 -6.20 -20.94
N ARG A 414 -11.87 -6.35 -20.83
CA ARG A 414 -12.53 -7.58 -20.40
C ARG A 414 -12.32 -8.75 -21.36
N ASN A 415 -12.14 -8.47 -22.65
CA ASN A 415 -12.05 -9.49 -23.71
C ASN A 415 -10.63 -9.68 -24.28
N ILE A 416 -9.58 -9.14 -23.62
CA ILE A 416 -8.22 -9.17 -24.16
C ILE A 416 -7.51 -10.54 -24.03
N PHE A 417 -7.95 -11.38 -23.08
CA PHE A 417 -7.36 -12.69 -22.77
C PHE A 417 -8.29 -13.86 -23.12
#